data_AF-A0A2G2AQ21-F1
#
_entry.id   AF-A0A2G2AQ21-F1
#
_cell.length_a   1.000
_cell.length_b   1.000
_cell.length_c   1.000
_cell.angle_alpha   90.00
_cell.angle_beta   90.00
_cell.angle_gamma   90.00
#
_symmetry.space_group_name_H-M   'P 1'
#
loop_
_entity.id
_entity.type
_entity.pdbx_description
1 polymer ?
#
loop_
_entity_poly.entity_id
_entity_poly.type
_entity_poly.pdbx_seq_one_letter_code
_entity_poly.pdbx_strand_id
1 'polypeptide(L)' 'MLKVKMTQKQMKELLGVSQSTFQRWFSDEKNEKHNLALLLSTISFKDAKKIIEETNANKST' A
#
# COMPACT_ATOMS: atom_id res chain seq x y z
N MET A 1 0.33 3.21 19.79
CA MET A 1 -0.10 3.87 18.54
C MET A 1 0.71 3.29 17.39
N LEU A 2 0.07 2.77 16.33
CA LEU A 2 0.75 2.36 15.11
C LEU A 2 1.41 3.60 14.49
N LYS A 3 2.74 3.59 14.35
CA LYS A 3 3.47 4.70 13.74
C LYS A 3 3.26 4.62 12.23
N VAL A 4 2.36 5.45 11.71
CA VAL A 4 2.15 5.57 10.27
C VAL A 4 3.44 6.11 9.63
N LYS A 5 4.02 5.33 8.73
CA LYS A 5 5.29 5.64 8.05
C LYS A 5 5.11 6.11 6.61
N MET A 6 3.88 6.03 6.08
CA MET A 6 3.56 6.40 4.71
C MET A 6 2.17 7.05 4.65
N THR A 7 2.05 8.12 3.87
CA THR A 7 0.78 8.82 3.69
C THR A 7 -0.17 8.07 2.75
N GLN A 8 -1.48 8.27 2.87
CA GLN A 8 -2.45 7.70 1.93
C GLN A 8 -2.18 8.10 0.48
N LYS A 9 -1.65 9.32 0.25
CA LYS A 9 -1.25 9.80 -1.08
C LYS A 9 -0.14 8.93 -1.68
N GLN A 10 0.91 8.65 -0.90
CA GLN A 10 2.01 7.79 -1.34
C GLN A 10 1.55 6.35 -1.57
N MET A 11 0.66 5.83 -0.71
CA MET A 11 0.12 4.47 -0.86
C MET A 11 -0.70 4.30 -2.14
N LYS A 12 -1.57 5.27 -2.47
CA LYS A 12 -2.36 5.19 -3.72
C LYS A 12 -1.50 5.31 -4.97
N GLU A 13 -0.46 6.15 -4.94
CA GLU A 13 0.50 6.31 -6.03
C GLU A 13 1.30 5.02 -6.25
N LEU A 14 1.76 4.41 -5.15
CA LEU A 14 2.50 3.15 -5.16
C LEU A 14 1.69 2.00 -5.77
N LEU A 15 0.39 1.95 -5.47
CA LEU A 15 -0.51 0.89 -5.89
C LEU A 15 -1.21 1.18 -7.23
N GLY A 16 -1.07 2.39 -7.78
CA GLY A 16 -1.75 2.80 -9.00
C GLY A 16 -3.28 2.83 -8.89
N VAL A 17 -3.83 3.11 -7.70
CA VAL A 17 -5.29 3.14 -7.45
C VAL A 17 -5.80 4.56 -7.19
N SER A 18 -7.10 4.76 -7.35
CA SER A 18 -7.74 6.03 -7.00
C SER A 18 -7.76 6.25 -5.47
N GLN A 19 -7.92 7.51 -5.07
CA GLN A 19 -8.07 7.86 -3.65
C GLN A 19 -9.32 7.23 -3.02
N SER A 20 -10.44 7.21 -3.75
CA SER A 20 -11.69 6.61 -3.27
C SER A 20 -11.56 5.10 -3.06
N THR A 21 -10.87 4.41 -3.96
CA THR A 21 -10.56 2.99 -3.82
C THR A 21 -9.71 2.73 -2.59
N PHE A 22 -8.62 3.48 -2.41
CA PHE A 22 -7.75 3.29 -1.25
C PHE A 22 -8.46 3.62 0.07
N GLN A 23 -9.24 4.70 0.11
CA GLN A 23 -10.01 5.09 1.28
C GLN A 23 -11.03 4.03 1.67
N ARG A 24 -11.68 3.38 0.70
CA ARG A 24 -12.58 2.26 0.94
C ARG A 24 -11.84 1.09 1.62
N TRP A 25 -10.65 0.73 1.13
CA TRP A 25 -9.85 -0.32 1.75
C TRP A 25 -9.46 0.02 3.19
N PHE A 26 -9.09 1.28 3.43
CA PHE A 26 -8.64 1.72 4.75
C PHE A 26 -9.78 1.80 5.78
N SER A 27 -11.00 2.12 5.34
CA SER A 27 -12.12 2.41 6.25
C SER A 27 -13.09 1.24 6.45
N ASP A 28 -13.06 0.25 5.56
CA ASP A 28 -13.95 -0.92 5.61
C ASP A 28 -13.16 -2.16 6.04
N GLU A 29 -13.33 -2.57 7.31
CA GLU A 29 -12.67 -3.76 7.87
C GLU A 29 -13.08 -5.06 7.19
N LYS A 30 -14.25 -5.08 6.52
CA LYS A 30 -14.71 -6.25 5.75
C LYS A 30 -14.09 -6.29 4.36
N ASN A 31 -13.35 -5.25 3.97
CA ASN A 31 -12.66 -5.24 2.69
C ASN A 31 -11.47 -6.21 2.73
N GLU A 32 -11.37 -7.08 1.74
CA GLU A 32 -10.26 -8.02 1.58
C GLU A 32 -8.87 -7.36 1.52
N LYS A 33 -8.80 -6.07 1.14
CA LYS A 33 -7.56 -5.28 1.09
C LYS A 33 -7.33 -4.42 2.34
N HIS A 34 -8.18 -4.50 3.36
CA HIS A 34 -8.03 -3.73 4.59
C HIS A 34 -6.68 -4.00 5.27
N ASN A 35 -6.32 -5.27 5.43
CA ASN A 35 -5.04 -5.66 6.03
C ASN A 35 -3.83 -5.20 5.20
N LEU A 36 -3.96 -5.16 3.87
CA LEU A 36 -2.94 -4.60 2.99
C LEU A 36 -2.77 -3.09 3.22
N ALA A 37 -3.87 -2.34 3.32
CA ALA A 37 -3.84 -0.91 3.58
C ALA A 37 -3.21 -0.59 4.95
N LEU A 38 -3.53 -1.38 5.98
CA LEU A 38 -2.88 -1.29 7.29
C LEU A 38 -1.39 -1.60 7.20
N LEU A 39 -1.00 -2.71 6.58
CA LEU A 39 0.41 -3.10 6.44
C LEU A 39 1.23 -2.01 5.73
N LEU A 40 0.74 -1.50 4.61
CA LEU A 40 1.41 -0.42 3.86
C LEU A 40 1.59 0.84 4.72
N SER A 41 0.62 1.16 5.59
CA SER A 41 0.75 2.30 6.49
C SER A 41 1.90 2.16 7.50
N THR A 42 2.36 0.93 7.79
CA THR A 42 3.40 0.64 8.79
C THR A 42 4.82 0.54 8.24
N ILE A 43 4.99 0.47 6.92
CA ILE A 43 6.29 0.35 6.25
C ILE A 43 6.72 1.69 5.62
N SER A 44 8.02 1.88 5.40
CA SER A 44 8.50 3.09 4.72
C SER A 44 8.21 3.01 3.21
N PHE A 45 7.98 4.16 2.58
CA PHE A 45 7.76 4.23 1.13
C PHE A 45 8.93 3.62 0.33
N LYS A 46 10.17 3.83 0.80
CA LYS A 46 11.37 3.30 0.15
C LYS A 46 11.38 1.77 0.14
N ASP A 47 11.05 1.15 1.26
CA ASP A 47 11.01 -0.31 1.38
C ASP A 47 9.87 -0.89 0.54
N ALA A 48 8.70 -0.25 0.58
CA ALA A 48 7.54 -0.66 -0.19
C ALA A 48 7.80 -0.60 -1.71
N LYS A 49 8.44 0.48 -2.17
CA LYS A 49 8.83 0.68 -3.57
C LYS A 49 9.82 -0.40 -4.03
N LYS A 50 10.84 -0.68 -3.23
CA LYS A 50 11.85 -1.72 -3.53
C LYS A 50 11.21 -3.10 -3.73
N ILE A 51 10.31 -3.51 -2.83
CA ILE A 51 9.61 -4.81 -2.92
C ILE A 51 8.81 -4.92 -4.23
N ILE A 52 8.11 -3.85 -4.62
CA ILE A 52 7.31 -3.84 -5.85
C ILE A 52 8.20 -3.92 -7.09
N GLU A 53 9.30 -3.17 -7.11
CA GLU A 53 10.28 -3.20 -8.21
C GLU A 53 10.90 -4.59 -8.35
N GLU A 54 11.34 -5.22 -7.26
CA GLU A 54 11.89 -6.59 -7.24
C GLU A 54 10.85 -7.63 -7.68
N THR A 55 9.60 -7.50 -7.23
CA THR A 55 8.52 -8.43 -7.61
C THR A 55 8.20 -8.31 -9.10
N ASN A 56 8.19 -7.10 -9.65
CA ASN A 56 7.93 -6.88 -11.07
C ASN A 56 9.08 -7.38 -11.94
N ALA A 57 10.33 -7.17 -11.51
CA ALA A 57 11.51 -7.69 -12.21
C ALA A 57 11.49 -9.22 -12.31
N ASN A 58 11.11 -9.92 -11.24
CA ASN A 58 11.04 -11.39 -11.21
C ASN A 58 9.87 -11.99 -12.00
N LYS A 59 8.85 -11.20 -12.37
CA LYS A 59 7.73 -11.65 -13.22
C LYS A 59 8.04 -11.57 -14.72
N SER A 60 9.13 -10.93 -15.11
CA SER A 60 9.56 -10.76 -16.50
C SER A 60 10.58 -11.80 -16.97
N THR A 61 10.86 -12.82 -16.15
CA THR A 61 11.67 -14.02 -16.44
C THR A 61 10.80 -15.26 -16.34
#